data_AF-B0E4Z6-F1
#
_entry.id   AF-B0E4Z6-F1
#
_cell.length_a   1.000
_cell.length_b   1.000
_cell.length_c   1.000
_cell.angle_alpha   90.00
_cell.angle_beta   90.00
_cell.angle_gamma   90.00
#
_symmetry.space_group_name_H-M   'P 1'
#
loop_
_entity.id
_entity.type
_entity.pdbx_description
1 polymer ?
#
loop_
_entity_poly.entity_id
_entity_poly.type
_entity_poly.pdbx_seq_one_letter_code
_entity_poly.pdbx_strand_id
1 'polypeptide(L)'
;MEDLTSTSADPKPTDHIYNGGRVMTIVHTSGVHHLPIVFCGCSGAAAEDIQLFRVGLYPSTYKSCQTVFTFQLLNDYLLENLECKTSATHYYSKLRRITNFAFPNSIPNRYHELIRVGRQYRNLTELATFGFGHKGKAPTPGEMGFFCPTCPQPGVNLPDDWNKNPNDPTNWKYTRGFVADGNFTAAHQKQARPKDDVWLKNGDSFMTQRGPYLSHLREAIEDNDPRTCHEHNAINNKNVFHRGFDATGIGAIACLRHGTFCPGSVVDFQKGERYGSYPE
;
A
#
# COMPACT_ATOMS: atom_id res chain seq x y z
N MET A 1 41.45 20.27 -20.62
CA MET A 1 40.18 19.90 -21.29
C MET A 1 40.22 18.39 -21.38
N GLU A 2 40.02 17.74 -20.25
CA GLU A 2 40.11 16.29 -20.11
C GLU A 2 38.78 15.66 -20.49
N ASP A 3 38.89 14.59 -21.28
CA ASP A 3 37.81 13.89 -21.95
C ASP A 3 36.78 13.34 -20.95
N LEU A 4 35.63 13.99 -20.86
CA LEU A 4 34.43 13.46 -20.25
C LEU A 4 33.73 12.50 -21.23
N THR A 5 34.37 11.37 -21.53
CA THR A 5 33.65 10.24 -22.14
C THR A 5 32.94 9.43 -21.04
N SER A 6 31.94 10.08 -20.44
CA SER A 6 30.99 9.44 -19.51
C SER A 6 30.03 8.55 -20.29
N THR A 7 30.50 7.37 -20.69
CA THR A 7 29.63 6.22 -20.98
C THR A 7 29.70 5.27 -19.78
N SER A 8 29.36 5.74 -18.58
CA SER A 8 29.45 4.94 -17.35
C SER A 8 28.21 4.07 -17.19
N ALA A 9 28.12 3.05 -18.02
CA ALA A 9 27.49 1.82 -17.58
C ALA A 9 28.41 1.17 -16.53
N ASP A 10 28.55 1.80 -15.35
CA ASP A 10 29.53 1.33 -14.39
C ASP A 10 29.10 -0.06 -13.90
N PRO A 11 29.90 -1.11 -14.19
CA PRO A 11 29.65 -2.42 -13.65
C PRO A 11 29.64 -2.31 -12.13
N LYS A 12 28.86 -3.18 -11.45
CA LYS A 12 28.84 -3.26 -9.99
C LYS A 12 30.30 -3.23 -9.48
N PRO A 13 30.70 -2.23 -8.68
CA PRO A 13 32.09 -2.12 -8.26
C PRO A 13 32.53 -3.37 -7.51
N THR A 14 33.74 -3.82 -7.81
CA THR A 14 34.38 -4.98 -7.17
C THR A 14 34.72 -4.69 -5.72
N ASP A 15 35.05 -3.43 -5.41
CA ASP A 15 35.42 -3.00 -4.08
C ASP A 15 34.23 -2.45 -3.31
N HIS A 16 34.10 -2.92 -2.07
CA HIS A 16 33.05 -2.48 -1.14
C HIS A 16 33.40 -1.16 -0.42
N ILE A 17 34.62 -0.67 -0.59
CA ILE A 17 35.14 0.55 0.02
C ILE A 17 35.87 1.35 -1.06
N TYR A 18 35.55 2.63 -1.19
CA TYR A 18 36.24 3.55 -2.11
C TYR A 18 36.46 4.88 -1.40
N ASN A 19 37.70 5.39 -1.42
CA ASN A 19 38.13 6.61 -0.72
C ASN A 19 37.63 6.69 0.75
N GLY A 20 37.69 5.58 1.48
CA GLY A 20 37.26 5.50 2.88
C GLY A 20 35.73 5.45 3.10
N GLY A 21 34.93 5.56 2.04
CA GLY A 21 33.48 5.41 2.10
C GLY A 21 33.01 4.00 1.72
N ARG A 22 31.90 3.56 2.32
CA ARG A 22 31.24 2.31 1.95
C ARG A 22 30.51 2.51 0.63
N VAL A 23 30.84 1.72 -0.38
CA VAL A 23 30.16 1.82 -1.69
C VAL A 23 28.75 1.27 -1.57
N MET A 24 27.76 2.11 -1.86
CA MET A 24 26.34 1.77 -1.78
C MET A 24 25.68 1.92 -3.14
N THR A 25 24.68 1.06 -3.39
CA THR A 25 23.80 1.17 -4.57
C THR A 25 22.73 2.20 -4.26
N ILE A 26 22.74 3.32 -4.97
CA ILE A 26 21.77 4.40 -4.83
C ILE A 26 20.82 4.35 -6.02
N VAL A 27 19.56 4.03 -5.77
CA VAL A 27 18.53 4.03 -6.81
C VAL A 27 17.85 5.41 -6.80
N HIS A 28 17.98 6.12 -7.91
CA HIS A 28 17.50 7.49 -8.13
C HIS A 28 16.66 7.55 -9.42
N THR A 29 15.86 8.60 -9.62
CA THR A 29 15.04 8.79 -10.84
C THR A 29 15.89 8.86 -12.11
N SER A 30 17.16 9.28 -11.99
CA SER A 30 18.15 9.27 -13.08
C SER A 30 18.83 7.93 -13.31
N GLY A 31 18.49 6.87 -12.57
CA GLY A 31 19.07 5.53 -12.71
C GLY A 31 19.66 4.96 -11.41
N VAL A 32 20.43 3.90 -11.57
CA VAL A 32 21.09 3.15 -10.49
C VAL A 32 22.56 3.55 -10.46
N HIS A 33 23.00 4.08 -9.33
CA HIS A 33 24.34 4.61 -9.14
C HIS A 33 25.09 3.82 -8.07
N HIS A 34 26.42 3.77 -8.18
CA HIS A 34 27.27 3.19 -7.16
C HIS A 34 28.18 4.28 -6.60
N LEU A 35 27.89 4.72 -5.38
CA LEU A 35 28.60 5.87 -4.78
C LEU A 35 29.12 5.52 -3.37
N PRO A 36 30.32 5.98 -3.00
CA PRO A 36 30.84 5.85 -1.64
C PRO A 36 30.05 6.76 -0.68
N ILE A 37 29.57 6.19 0.42
CA ILE A 37 28.96 6.96 1.52
C ILE A 37 29.88 6.87 2.73
N VAL A 38 30.25 8.04 3.28
CA VAL A 38 31.00 8.17 4.53
C VAL A 38 30.01 8.49 5.64
N PHE A 39 29.90 7.59 6.61
CA PHE A 39 29.06 7.79 7.78
C PHE A 39 29.80 8.64 8.82
N CYS A 40 29.05 9.52 9.50
CA CYS A 40 29.57 10.27 10.62
C CYS A 40 29.87 9.30 11.78
N GLY A 41 31.14 9.25 12.18
CA GLY A 41 31.63 8.47 13.33
C GLY A 41 31.87 9.29 14.60
N CYS A 42 31.42 10.55 14.65
CA CYS A 42 31.58 11.40 15.82
C CYS A 42 30.88 10.81 17.05
N SER A 43 31.38 11.11 18.26
CA SER A 43 30.69 10.76 19.50
C SER A 43 29.28 11.37 19.52
N GLY A 44 28.26 10.55 19.76
CA GLY A 44 26.86 10.96 19.69
C GLY A 44 26.26 11.03 18.28
N ALA A 45 26.97 10.55 17.24
CA ALA A 45 26.38 10.42 15.91
C ALA A 45 25.13 9.51 15.95
N ALA A 46 24.13 9.88 15.14
CA ALA A 46 22.93 9.06 14.99
C ALA A 46 23.27 7.71 14.33
N ALA A 47 22.41 6.70 14.51
CA ALA A 47 22.54 5.43 13.81
C ALA A 47 22.58 5.63 12.27
N GLU A 48 23.27 4.73 11.55
CA GLU A 48 23.51 4.88 10.10
C GLU A 48 22.22 5.05 9.29
N ASP A 49 21.17 4.32 9.65
CA ASP A 49 19.85 4.43 9.03
C ASP A 49 19.25 5.83 9.20
N ILE A 50 19.34 6.41 10.40
CA ILE A 50 18.92 7.79 10.65
C ILE A 50 19.77 8.79 9.86
N GLN A 51 21.09 8.56 9.75
CA GLN A 51 21.95 9.41 8.92
C GLN A 51 21.52 9.39 7.45
N LEU A 52 21.19 8.21 6.90
CA LEU A 52 20.65 8.05 5.54
C LEU A 52 19.32 8.79 5.36
N PHE A 53 18.39 8.62 6.30
CA PHE A 53 17.10 9.31 6.26
C PHE A 53 17.26 10.83 6.23
N ARG A 54 18.19 11.37 7.03
CA ARG A 54 18.47 12.82 7.09
C ARG A 54 18.98 13.41 5.77
N VAL A 55 19.63 12.59 4.94
CA VAL A 55 20.13 13.01 3.62
C VAL A 55 19.18 12.59 2.47
N GLY A 56 17.95 12.18 2.78
CA GLY A 56 16.95 11.84 1.75
C GLY A 56 17.09 10.44 1.16
N LEU A 57 17.83 9.55 1.83
CA LEU A 57 18.08 8.17 1.41
C LEU A 57 17.30 7.20 2.30
N TYR A 58 16.38 6.46 1.70
CA TYR A 58 15.62 5.40 2.35
C TYR A 58 16.41 4.07 2.29
N PRO A 59 16.78 3.46 3.43
CA PRO A 59 17.51 2.21 3.47
C PRO A 59 16.64 1.00 3.11
N SER A 60 17.15 0.10 2.28
CA SER A 60 16.46 -1.16 1.94
C SER A 60 16.45 -2.19 3.07
N THR A 61 17.41 -2.09 3.99
CA THR A 61 17.59 -2.93 5.18
C THR A 61 18.23 -2.11 6.30
N TYR A 62 18.04 -2.53 7.55
CA TYR A 62 18.52 -1.76 8.71
C TYR A 62 19.83 -2.27 9.34
N LYS A 63 20.22 -3.53 9.10
CA LYS A 63 21.41 -4.13 9.75
C LYS A 63 22.72 -3.89 8.99
N SER A 64 22.69 -4.03 7.66
CA SER A 64 23.84 -3.85 6.78
C SER A 64 23.32 -3.37 5.43
N CYS A 65 23.07 -2.07 5.36
CA CYS A 65 22.44 -1.46 4.21
C CYS A 65 23.48 -1.27 3.09
N GLN A 66 23.27 -1.95 1.96
CA GLN A 66 24.07 -1.76 0.74
C GLN A 66 23.27 -1.11 -0.40
N THR A 67 21.94 -1.01 -0.26
CA THR A 67 21.07 -0.41 -1.27
C THR A 67 20.15 0.60 -0.60
N VAL A 68 20.10 1.80 -1.15
CA VAL A 68 19.23 2.90 -0.71
C VAL A 68 18.42 3.41 -1.89
N PHE A 69 17.23 3.91 -1.60
CA PHE A 69 16.33 4.54 -2.57
C PHE A 69 16.16 6.00 -2.18
N THR A 70 16.23 6.93 -3.12
CA THR A 70 15.97 8.32 -2.79
C THR A 70 14.48 8.56 -2.53
N PHE A 71 14.13 9.50 -1.65
CA PHE A 71 12.71 9.86 -1.45
C PHE A 71 12.06 10.35 -2.74
N GLN A 72 12.82 11.05 -3.59
CA GLN A 72 12.35 11.48 -4.91
C GLN A 72 11.94 10.30 -5.79
N LEU A 73 12.75 9.24 -5.85
CA LEU A 73 12.39 8.03 -6.58
C LEU A 73 11.15 7.37 -5.99
N LEU A 74 11.03 7.28 -4.66
CA LEU A 74 9.87 6.64 -4.04
C LEU A 74 8.57 7.41 -4.29
N ASN A 75 8.62 8.76 -4.28
CA ASN A 75 7.48 9.59 -4.66
C ASN A 75 7.10 9.39 -6.14
N ASP A 76 8.08 9.41 -7.04
CA ASP A 76 7.89 9.18 -8.48
C ASP A 76 7.31 7.79 -8.76
N TYR A 77 7.86 6.75 -8.13
CA TYR A 77 7.36 5.38 -8.21
C TYR A 77 5.91 5.25 -7.75
N LEU A 78 5.56 5.86 -6.62
CA LEU A 78 4.20 5.81 -6.10
C LEU A 78 3.22 6.54 -7.02
N LEU A 79 3.62 7.66 -7.61
CA LEU A 79 2.80 8.42 -8.54
C LEU A 79 2.62 7.69 -9.87
N GLU A 80 3.68 7.12 -10.46
CA GLU A 80 3.57 6.30 -11.68
C GLU A 80 2.74 5.03 -11.46
N ASN A 81 2.83 4.42 -10.28
CA ASN A 81 2.00 3.28 -9.92
C ASN A 81 0.51 3.66 -9.88
N LEU A 82 0.19 4.85 -9.39
CA LEU A 82 -1.18 5.37 -9.29
C LEU A 82 -1.72 5.81 -10.65
N GLU A 83 -1.05 6.75 -11.32
CA GLU A 83 -1.55 7.41 -12.53
C GLU A 83 -1.37 6.57 -13.79
N CYS A 84 -0.19 5.96 -13.94
CA CYS A 84 0.15 5.22 -15.15
C CYS A 84 -0.11 3.71 -15.03
N LYS A 85 -0.55 3.24 -13.85
CA LYS A 85 -0.74 1.82 -13.54
C LYS A 85 0.53 1.00 -13.79
N THR A 86 1.71 1.64 -13.65
CA THR A 86 2.99 1.01 -13.91
C THR A 86 3.29 -0.02 -12.81
N SER A 87 3.58 -1.26 -13.23
CA SER A 87 4.01 -2.30 -12.29
C SER A 87 5.42 -1.99 -11.77
N ALA A 88 5.75 -2.46 -10.55
CA ALA A 88 7.10 -2.32 -10.02
C ALA A 88 8.18 -2.91 -10.95
N THR A 89 7.84 -3.98 -11.68
CA THR A 89 8.74 -4.62 -12.65
C THR A 89 9.02 -3.69 -13.84
N HIS A 90 7.98 -3.06 -14.38
CA HIS A 90 8.13 -2.12 -15.50
C HIS A 90 8.85 -0.85 -15.07
N TYR A 91 8.52 -0.31 -13.89
CA TYR A 91 9.18 0.85 -13.32
C TYR A 91 10.69 0.59 -13.13
N TYR A 92 11.06 -0.55 -12.52
CA TYR A 92 12.47 -0.89 -12.36
C TYR A 92 13.16 -1.18 -13.71
N SER A 93 12.46 -1.77 -14.68
CA SER A 93 12.99 -1.96 -16.04
C SER A 93 13.27 -0.64 -16.75
N LYS A 94 12.42 0.39 -16.55
CA LYS A 94 12.67 1.76 -16.99
C LYS A 94 13.96 2.30 -16.37
N LEU A 95 14.13 2.18 -15.04
CA LEU A 95 15.36 2.64 -14.36
C LEU A 95 16.62 1.99 -14.92
N ARG A 96 16.59 0.68 -15.21
CA ARG A 96 17.72 -0.02 -15.82
C ARG A 96 18.09 0.53 -17.19
N ARG A 97 17.08 0.88 -18.01
CA ARG A 97 17.30 1.49 -19.34
C ARG A 97 17.78 2.94 -19.26
N ILE A 98 17.31 3.71 -18.28
CA ILE A 98 17.81 5.07 -18.02
C ILE A 98 19.28 5.01 -17.62
N THR A 99 19.65 4.06 -16.77
CA THR A 99 21.02 3.87 -16.29
C THR A 99 21.96 3.43 -17.41
N ASN A 100 21.55 2.43 -18.19
CA ASN A 100 22.29 1.95 -19.35
C ASN A 100 21.32 1.50 -20.42
N PHE A 101 21.17 2.32 -21.45
CA PHE A 101 20.23 2.07 -22.54
C PHE A 101 20.64 0.86 -23.40
N ALA A 102 21.94 0.71 -23.67
CA ALA A 102 22.47 -0.34 -24.53
C ALA A 102 22.41 -1.72 -23.85
N PHE A 103 22.74 -1.78 -22.56
CA PHE A 103 22.78 -3.03 -21.79
C PHE A 103 22.02 -2.90 -20.46
N PRO A 104 20.68 -2.75 -20.47
CA PRO A 104 19.89 -2.61 -19.25
C PRO A 104 20.02 -3.84 -18.34
N ASN A 105 20.34 -5.00 -18.93
CA ASN A 105 20.54 -6.23 -18.17
C ASN A 105 21.83 -6.26 -17.33
N SER A 106 22.79 -5.39 -17.61
CA SER A 106 24.00 -5.23 -16.80
C SER A 106 23.73 -4.60 -15.42
N ILE A 107 22.62 -3.86 -15.30
CA ILE A 107 22.28 -3.14 -14.08
C ILE A 107 21.72 -4.11 -13.04
N PRO A 108 22.22 -4.09 -11.78
CA PRO A 108 21.72 -4.93 -10.70
C PRO A 108 20.20 -4.82 -10.53
N ASN A 109 19.54 -5.96 -10.37
CA ASN A 109 18.10 -5.99 -10.13
C ASN A 109 17.81 -5.78 -8.64
N ARG A 110 17.19 -4.64 -8.29
CA ARG A 110 16.73 -4.28 -6.93
C ARG A 110 15.21 -4.17 -6.83
N TYR A 111 14.51 -4.88 -7.71
CA TYR A 111 13.05 -4.93 -7.76
C TYR A 111 12.40 -5.37 -6.43
N HIS A 112 12.93 -6.42 -5.78
CA HIS A 112 12.35 -6.93 -4.53
C HIS A 112 12.50 -5.92 -3.40
N GLU A 113 13.65 -5.25 -3.35
CA GLU A 113 13.94 -4.17 -2.43
C GLU A 113 13.02 -2.97 -2.70
N LEU A 114 12.79 -2.59 -3.97
CA LEU A 114 11.86 -1.52 -4.35
C LEU A 114 10.43 -1.83 -3.87
N ILE A 115 9.91 -3.04 -4.08
CA ILE A 115 8.57 -3.42 -3.60
C ILE A 115 8.47 -3.33 -2.08
N ARG A 116 9.50 -3.80 -1.36
CA ARG A 116 9.51 -3.74 0.10
C ARG A 116 9.51 -2.29 0.58
N VAL A 117 10.47 -1.50 0.11
CA VAL A 117 10.64 -0.10 0.51
C VAL A 117 9.43 0.74 0.09
N GLY A 118 8.91 0.54 -1.12
CA GLY A 118 7.71 1.23 -1.59
C GLY A 118 6.48 0.99 -0.71
N ARG A 119 6.27 -0.24 -0.24
CA ARG A 119 5.20 -0.56 0.72
C ARG A 119 5.41 0.12 2.08
N GLN A 120 6.63 0.07 2.61
CA GLN A 120 6.97 0.72 3.89
C GLN A 120 6.82 2.25 3.79
N TYR A 121 7.36 2.85 2.74
CA TYR A 121 7.32 4.28 2.50
C TYR A 121 5.87 4.77 2.33
N ARG A 122 5.04 4.05 1.56
CA ARG A 122 3.60 4.35 1.44
C ARG A 122 2.92 4.39 2.81
N ASN A 123 3.18 3.40 3.67
CA ASN A 123 2.61 3.34 5.02
C ASN A 123 3.10 4.50 5.91
N LEU A 124 4.41 4.79 5.88
CA LEU A 124 4.99 5.89 6.67
C LEU A 124 4.46 7.26 6.22
N THR A 125 4.33 7.49 4.92
CA THR A 125 3.75 8.71 4.36
C THR A 125 2.29 8.88 4.75
N GLU A 126 1.50 7.79 4.75
CA GLU A 126 0.12 7.82 5.22
C GLU A 126 0.04 8.15 6.73
N LEU A 127 0.84 7.47 7.55
CA LEU A 127 0.94 7.76 8.99
C LEU A 127 1.30 9.23 9.25
N ALA A 128 2.25 9.78 8.51
CA ALA A 128 2.63 11.18 8.59
C ALA A 128 1.47 12.11 8.18
N THR A 129 0.76 11.77 7.10
CA THR A 129 -0.39 12.54 6.59
C THR A 129 -1.51 12.64 7.63
N PHE A 130 -1.78 11.56 8.37
CA PHE A 130 -2.78 11.55 9.46
C PHE A 130 -2.22 12.00 10.83
N GLY A 131 -0.97 12.46 10.86
CA GLY A 131 -0.31 13.02 12.06
C GLY A 131 0.18 11.98 13.08
N PHE A 132 0.15 10.69 12.75
CA PHE A 132 0.59 9.62 13.66
C PHE A 132 2.11 9.58 13.89
N GLY A 133 2.90 10.31 13.09
CA GLY A 133 4.32 10.53 13.36
C GLY A 133 4.59 11.31 14.66
N HIS A 134 3.62 12.09 15.17
CA HIS A 134 3.80 12.95 16.35
C HIS A 134 2.87 12.60 17.52
N LYS A 135 1.80 11.84 17.28
CA LYS A 135 0.79 11.51 18.30
C LYS A 135 1.26 10.52 19.37
N GLY A 136 2.34 9.77 19.14
CA GLY A 136 2.86 8.78 20.08
C GLY A 136 1.93 7.59 20.35
N LYS A 137 0.87 7.43 19.55
CA LYS A 137 -0.09 6.32 19.60
C LYS A 137 -0.27 5.70 18.22
N ALA A 138 -0.66 4.44 18.17
CA ALA A 138 -1.09 3.80 16.93
C ALA A 138 -2.51 4.30 16.52
N PRO A 139 -2.85 4.26 15.22
CA PRO A 139 -4.21 4.51 14.77
C PRO A 139 -5.21 3.48 15.30
N THR A 140 -6.43 3.92 15.60
CA THR A 140 -7.56 3.01 15.84
C THR A 140 -8.15 2.54 14.50
N PRO A 141 -8.96 1.48 14.47
CA PRO A 141 -9.61 1.02 13.25
C PRO A 141 -10.36 2.15 12.53
N GLY A 142 -10.14 2.30 11.23
CA GLY A 142 -10.74 3.34 10.38
C GLY A 142 -10.20 4.77 10.57
N GLU A 143 -9.34 5.06 11.55
CA GLU A 143 -8.92 6.43 11.89
C GLU A 143 -8.09 7.10 10.77
N MET A 144 -7.43 6.31 9.92
CA MET A 144 -6.67 6.77 8.75
C MET A 144 -7.45 6.66 7.42
N GLY A 145 -8.77 6.54 7.47
CA GLY A 145 -9.60 6.56 6.28
C GLY A 145 -10.23 7.94 6.07
N PHE A 146 -10.02 8.55 4.91
CA PHE A 146 -10.80 9.73 4.54
C PHE A 146 -12.25 9.31 4.28
N PHE A 147 -13.17 9.76 5.14
CA PHE A 147 -14.60 9.62 4.86
C PHE A 147 -15.07 10.65 3.84
N CYS A 148 -16.23 10.40 3.23
CA CYS A 148 -16.81 11.32 2.26
C CYS A 148 -17.10 12.70 2.89
N PRO A 149 -16.44 13.79 2.44
CA PRO A 149 -16.56 15.11 3.08
C PRO A 149 -17.97 15.71 2.90
N THR A 150 -18.68 15.32 1.85
CA THR A 150 -20.02 15.82 1.51
C THR A 150 -21.14 14.99 2.11
N CYS A 151 -20.86 13.77 2.60
CA CYS A 151 -21.88 12.98 3.26
C CYS A 151 -22.32 13.66 4.57
N PRO A 152 -23.63 13.64 4.90
CA PRO A 152 -24.13 14.08 6.19
C PRO A 152 -23.39 13.45 7.38
N GLN A 153 -22.75 14.26 8.21
CA GLN A 153 -21.97 13.85 9.37
C GLN A 153 -22.37 14.69 10.60
N PRO A 154 -23.12 14.09 11.55
CA PRO A 154 -23.45 14.74 12.80
C PRO A 154 -22.19 15.25 13.53
N GLY A 155 -22.22 16.50 14.00
CA GLY A 155 -21.09 17.12 14.70
C GLY A 155 -19.90 17.54 13.83
N VAL A 156 -19.98 17.35 12.50
CA VAL A 156 -18.93 17.77 11.55
C VAL A 156 -19.47 18.79 10.56
N ASN A 157 -20.48 18.42 9.78
CA ASN A 157 -21.02 19.26 8.70
C ASN A 157 -22.55 19.38 8.71
N LEU A 158 -23.21 18.87 9.77
CA LEU A 158 -24.64 19.05 10.01
C LEU A 158 -24.87 20.10 11.09
N PRO A 159 -25.91 20.95 10.96
CA PRO A 159 -26.35 21.83 12.04
C PRO A 159 -26.68 21.04 13.31
N ASP A 160 -26.43 21.56 14.51
CA ASP A 160 -26.69 20.84 15.78
C ASP A 160 -28.14 20.37 15.93
N ASP A 161 -29.07 21.04 15.25
CA ASP A 161 -30.49 20.76 15.30
C ASP A 161 -31.04 19.96 14.11
N TRP A 162 -30.16 19.37 13.31
CA TRP A 162 -30.50 18.59 12.12
C TRP A 162 -31.53 17.47 12.37
N ASN A 163 -31.67 16.97 13.60
CA ASN A 163 -32.60 15.90 13.98
C ASN A 163 -33.61 16.30 15.07
N LYS A 164 -33.88 17.61 15.29
CA LYS A 164 -34.85 18.05 16.31
C LYS A 164 -36.29 17.60 16.04
N ASN A 165 -36.67 17.49 14.77
CA ASN A 165 -38.00 17.02 14.36
C ASN A 165 -37.85 15.79 13.45
N PRO A 166 -37.91 14.55 14.00
CA PRO A 166 -37.76 13.33 13.21
C PRO A 166 -38.81 13.16 12.10
N ASN A 167 -39.97 13.80 12.25
CA ASN A 167 -41.09 13.73 11.30
C ASN A 167 -41.05 14.85 10.24
N ASP A 168 -40.01 15.69 10.21
CA ASP A 168 -39.85 16.70 9.17
C ASP A 168 -39.68 16.00 7.80
N PRO A 169 -40.57 16.28 6.82
CA PRO A 169 -40.51 15.66 5.50
C PRO A 169 -39.25 16.04 4.71
N THR A 170 -38.43 16.98 5.17
CA THR A 170 -37.14 17.36 4.57
C THR A 170 -35.95 16.58 5.13
N ASN A 171 -36.14 15.72 6.14
CA ASN A 171 -35.05 14.94 6.76
C ASN A 171 -34.29 14.04 5.78
N TRP A 172 -34.88 13.68 4.64
CA TRP A 172 -34.21 12.93 3.57
C TRP A 172 -32.90 13.57 3.10
N LYS A 173 -32.75 14.90 3.24
CA LYS A 173 -31.51 15.62 2.88
C LYS A 173 -30.31 15.19 3.73
N TYR A 174 -30.57 14.75 4.97
CA TYR A 174 -29.56 14.26 5.92
C TYR A 174 -29.34 12.74 5.84
N THR A 175 -30.11 12.03 5.02
CA THR A 175 -29.96 10.57 4.87
C THR A 175 -28.67 10.21 4.15
N ARG A 176 -27.94 9.21 4.68
CA ARG A 176 -26.79 8.60 3.99
C ARG A 176 -27.25 7.37 3.22
N GLY A 177 -26.87 7.29 1.96
CA GLY A 177 -26.99 6.07 1.17
C GLY A 177 -25.62 5.42 1.05
N PHE A 178 -25.60 4.09 1.09
CA PHE A 178 -24.40 3.28 0.90
C PHE A 178 -24.63 2.28 -0.24
N VAL A 179 -23.56 1.94 -0.94
CA VAL A 179 -23.52 0.90 -1.95
C VAL A 179 -22.41 -0.07 -1.59
N ALA A 180 -22.68 -1.37 -1.73
CA ALA A 180 -21.68 -2.42 -1.60
C ALA A 180 -21.32 -2.92 -3.01
N ASP A 181 -20.03 -3.10 -3.27
CA ASP A 181 -19.54 -3.66 -4.52
C ASP A 181 -18.33 -4.58 -4.28
N GLY A 182 -18.14 -5.55 -5.17
CA GLY A 182 -17.16 -6.61 -5.04
C GLY A 182 -16.27 -6.76 -6.27
N ASN A 183 -14.95 -6.83 -6.06
CA ASN A 183 -13.99 -7.21 -7.08
C ASN A 183 -13.49 -8.65 -6.85
N PHE A 184 -13.92 -9.57 -7.72
CA PHE A 184 -13.60 -11.01 -7.66
C PHE A 184 -12.31 -11.40 -8.37
N THR A 185 -11.53 -10.43 -8.83
CA THR A 185 -10.22 -10.66 -9.46
C THR A 185 -9.06 -10.18 -8.59
N ALA A 186 -9.35 -9.43 -7.52
CA ALA A 186 -8.39 -8.96 -6.53
C ALA A 186 -8.01 -10.09 -5.54
N ALA A 187 -7.40 -11.14 -6.05
CA ALA A 187 -7.01 -12.29 -5.25
C ALA A 187 -5.71 -12.04 -4.47
N HIS A 188 -5.67 -12.49 -3.21
CA HIS A 188 -4.48 -12.49 -2.38
C HIS A 188 -3.92 -13.91 -2.29
N GLN A 189 -2.63 -14.06 -2.64
CA GLN A 189 -1.96 -15.34 -2.56
C GLN A 189 -1.59 -15.65 -1.11
N LYS A 190 -1.71 -16.93 -0.73
CA LYS A 190 -1.26 -17.40 0.57
C LYS A 190 0.21 -17.06 0.76
N GLN A 191 0.49 -16.42 1.88
CA GLN A 191 1.87 -16.16 2.31
C GLN A 191 2.63 -17.48 2.41
N ALA A 192 3.79 -17.55 1.78
CA ALA A 192 4.63 -18.76 1.83
C ALA A 192 5.11 -19.06 3.26
N ARG A 193 5.34 -18.02 4.07
CA ARG A 193 5.79 -18.11 5.47
C ARG A 193 5.02 -17.11 6.35
N PRO A 194 3.77 -17.42 6.73
CA PRO A 194 2.94 -16.48 7.48
C PRO A 194 3.53 -16.05 8.84
N LYS A 195 4.39 -16.87 9.43
CA LYS A 195 5.07 -16.58 10.71
C LYS A 195 6.17 -15.52 10.58
N ASP A 196 6.74 -15.38 9.38
CA ASP A 196 7.84 -14.45 9.11
C ASP A 196 7.33 -13.14 8.48
N ASP A 197 6.06 -13.10 8.08
CA ASP A 197 5.47 -11.94 7.40
C ASP A 197 4.88 -10.95 8.40
N VAL A 198 5.14 -9.67 8.19
CA VAL A 198 4.76 -8.58 9.09
C VAL A 198 3.74 -7.70 8.39
N TRP A 199 2.53 -7.68 8.93
CA TRP A 199 1.46 -6.80 8.46
C TRP A 199 1.78 -5.36 8.84
N LEU A 200 1.81 -4.46 7.85
CA LEU A 200 2.07 -3.03 8.08
C LEU A 200 0.86 -2.29 8.65
N LYS A 201 -0.35 -2.81 8.41
CA LYS A 201 -1.64 -2.23 8.82
C LYS A 201 -2.60 -3.32 9.25
N ASN A 202 -3.51 -3.01 10.18
CA ASN A 202 -4.57 -3.93 10.60
C ASN A 202 -5.88 -3.20 10.88
N GLY A 203 -6.58 -2.84 9.80
CA GLY A 203 -7.86 -2.15 9.90
C GLY A 203 -7.77 -0.63 10.03
N ASP A 204 -6.56 -0.06 9.96
CA ASP A 204 -6.30 1.34 10.31
C ASP A 204 -6.93 2.37 9.37
N SER A 205 -7.35 1.96 8.16
CA SER A 205 -7.88 2.84 7.11
C SER A 205 -9.14 2.21 6.50
N PHE A 206 -9.19 1.93 5.19
CA PHE A 206 -10.38 1.37 4.55
C PHE A 206 -10.62 -0.12 4.82
N MET A 207 -9.57 -0.93 5.00
CA MET A 207 -9.70 -2.36 5.31
C MET A 207 -10.32 -2.57 6.69
N THR A 208 -11.10 -3.64 6.84
CA THR A 208 -11.63 -4.11 8.13
C THR A 208 -10.50 -4.74 8.94
N GLN A 209 -10.58 -4.66 10.27
CA GLN A 209 -9.62 -5.32 11.15
C GLN A 209 -9.73 -6.85 11.03
N ARG A 210 -8.59 -7.52 10.83
CA ARG A 210 -8.55 -8.95 10.49
C ARG A 210 -9.10 -9.87 11.58
N GLY A 211 -8.77 -9.59 12.85
CA GLY A 211 -9.17 -10.42 14.00
C GLY A 211 -10.70 -10.51 14.14
N PRO A 212 -11.38 -9.37 14.35
CA PRO A 212 -12.85 -9.32 14.42
C PRO A 212 -13.53 -9.90 13.17
N TYR A 213 -13.01 -9.58 11.97
CA TYR A 213 -13.58 -10.10 10.72
C TYR A 213 -13.49 -11.62 10.62
N LEU A 214 -12.38 -12.23 11.02
CA LEU A 214 -12.25 -13.69 11.05
C LEU A 214 -13.17 -14.36 12.08
N SER A 215 -13.49 -13.69 13.19
CA SER A 215 -14.49 -14.17 14.14
C SER A 215 -15.89 -14.12 13.54
N HIS A 216 -16.25 -12.99 12.92
CA HIS A 216 -17.52 -12.81 12.20
C HIS A 216 -17.73 -13.90 11.14
N LEU A 217 -16.70 -14.19 10.33
CA LEU A 217 -16.78 -15.24 9.31
C LEU A 217 -16.99 -16.66 9.85
N ARG A 218 -16.68 -16.94 11.12
CA ARG A 218 -16.94 -18.25 11.74
C ARG A 218 -18.38 -18.40 12.21
N GLU A 219 -19.02 -17.28 12.56
CA GLU A 219 -20.38 -17.21 13.07
C GLU A 219 -21.40 -16.96 11.96
N ALA A 220 -20.95 -16.36 10.84
CA ALA A 220 -21.78 -16.09 9.68
C ALA A 220 -22.40 -17.37 9.12
N ILE A 221 -23.73 -17.38 9.04
CA ILE A 221 -24.52 -18.45 8.46
C ILE A 221 -24.66 -18.17 6.95
N GLU A 222 -24.14 -19.08 6.12
CA GLU A 222 -24.37 -19.04 4.68
C GLU A 222 -25.77 -19.60 4.37
N ASP A 223 -26.69 -18.71 4.00
CA ASP A 223 -27.97 -19.15 3.45
C ASP A 223 -27.76 -19.52 1.98
N ASN A 224 -28.01 -20.79 1.64
CA ASN A 224 -27.86 -21.26 0.27
C ASN A 224 -29.19 -21.04 -0.45
N ASP A 225 -29.29 -19.94 -1.19
CA ASP A 225 -30.47 -19.68 -1.99
C ASP A 225 -30.73 -20.85 -2.97
N PRO A 226 -31.95 -21.45 -2.95
CA PRO A 226 -32.28 -22.53 -3.84
C PRO A 226 -32.21 -22.06 -5.30
N ARG A 227 -31.56 -22.86 -6.14
CA ARG A 227 -31.32 -22.54 -7.55
C ARG A 227 -32.65 -22.57 -8.31
N THR A 228 -33.17 -21.40 -8.71
CA THR A 228 -34.40 -21.29 -9.50
C THR A 228 -34.15 -21.14 -11.01
N CYS A 229 -32.90 -20.95 -11.44
CA CYS A 229 -32.56 -20.73 -12.85
C CYS A 229 -31.54 -21.75 -13.38
N HIS A 230 -31.76 -22.25 -14.59
CA HIS A 230 -31.11 -23.46 -15.12
C HIS A 230 -29.73 -23.22 -15.80
N GLU A 231 -29.24 -21.99 -15.94
CA GLU A 231 -28.04 -21.72 -16.76
C GLU A 231 -27.27 -20.42 -16.40
N HIS A 232 -27.17 -20.08 -15.11
CA HIS A 232 -26.44 -18.87 -14.68
C HIS A 232 -24.98 -19.15 -14.32
N ASN A 233 -24.07 -19.11 -15.30
CA ASN A 233 -22.63 -19.35 -15.10
C ASN A 233 -21.95 -18.42 -14.07
N ALA A 234 -22.49 -17.21 -13.87
CA ALA A 234 -22.01 -16.28 -12.85
C ALA A 234 -22.23 -16.79 -11.40
N ILE A 235 -23.29 -17.58 -11.17
CA ILE A 235 -23.52 -18.25 -9.87
C ILE A 235 -22.67 -19.52 -9.77
N ASN A 236 -22.54 -20.26 -10.88
CA ASN A 236 -21.76 -21.51 -10.92
C ASN A 236 -20.28 -21.31 -10.58
N ASN A 237 -19.68 -20.17 -10.95
CA ASN A 237 -18.29 -19.86 -10.67
C ASN A 237 -18.07 -19.01 -9.38
N LYS A 238 -19.15 -18.59 -8.69
CA LYS A 238 -19.09 -17.69 -7.53
C LYS A 238 -18.35 -18.29 -6.34
N ASN A 239 -18.37 -19.62 -6.19
CA ASN A 239 -17.86 -20.35 -5.02
C ASN A 239 -16.62 -21.21 -5.31
N VAL A 240 -15.91 -20.98 -6.41
CA VAL A 240 -14.75 -21.80 -6.78
C VAL A 240 -13.58 -21.48 -5.84
N PHE A 241 -13.17 -22.47 -5.05
CA PHE A 241 -11.98 -22.39 -4.22
C PHE A 241 -10.73 -22.42 -5.10
N HIS A 242 -9.99 -21.32 -5.17
CA HIS A 242 -8.74 -21.27 -5.90
C HIS A 242 -7.57 -21.71 -5.00
N ARG A 243 -7.02 -22.90 -5.30
CA ARG A 243 -5.88 -23.46 -4.55
C ARG A 243 -4.69 -22.49 -4.62
N GLY A 244 -4.22 -22.06 -3.45
CA GLY A 244 -3.06 -21.16 -3.32
C GLY A 244 -3.40 -19.71 -2.93
N PHE A 245 -4.68 -19.35 -2.87
CA PHE A 245 -5.15 -18.04 -2.42
C PHE A 245 -5.84 -18.12 -1.05
N ASP A 246 -5.68 -17.10 -0.21
CA ASP A 246 -6.42 -16.93 1.05
C ASP A 246 -7.55 -15.89 0.92
N ALA A 247 -7.47 -15.00 -0.07
CA ALA A 247 -8.60 -14.21 -0.54
C ALA A 247 -8.77 -14.36 -2.05
N THR A 248 -10.01 -14.53 -2.50
CA THR A 248 -10.37 -14.63 -3.93
C THR A 248 -10.82 -13.31 -4.53
N GLY A 249 -11.03 -12.29 -3.70
CA GLY A 249 -11.52 -10.99 -4.10
C GLY A 249 -11.65 -10.07 -2.89
N ILE A 250 -12.20 -8.88 -3.13
CA ILE A 250 -12.39 -7.86 -2.11
C ILE A 250 -13.76 -7.21 -2.27
N GLY A 251 -14.45 -6.97 -1.16
CA GLY A 251 -15.69 -6.21 -1.09
C GLY A 251 -15.47 -4.87 -0.44
N ALA A 252 -16.23 -3.85 -0.82
CA ALA A 252 -16.14 -2.52 -0.23
C ALA A 252 -17.52 -1.88 -0.12
N ILE A 253 -17.74 -1.10 0.95
CA ILE A 253 -18.90 -0.22 1.06
C ILE A 253 -18.47 1.19 0.71
N ALA A 254 -19.13 1.82 -0.24
CA ALA A 254 -18.93 3.21 -0.62
C ALA A 254 -20.17 4.05 -0.32
N CYS A 255 -20.00 5.36 -0.16
CA CYS A 255 -21.14 6.25 -0.14
C CYS A 255 -21.80 6.27 -1.53
N LEU A 256 -23.13 6.14 -1.57
CA LEU A 256 -23.89 6.00 -2.81
C LEU A 256 -23.75 7.22 -3.73
N ARG A 257 -23.59 8.42 -3.15
CA ARG A 257 -23.61 9.68 -3.90
C ARG A 257 -22.27 10.05 -4.52
N HIS A 258 -21.16 9.71 -3.88
CA HIS A 258 -19.83 10.21 -4.27
C HIS A 258 -18.79 9.09 -4.46
N GLY A 259 -19.16 7.83 -4.25
CA GLY A 259 -18.26 6.68 -4.46
C GLY A 259 -17.05 6.64 -3.53
N THR A 260 -17.06 7.40 -2.43
CA THR A 260 -15.97 7.35 -1.44
C THR A 260 -16.13 6.12 -0.57
N PHE A 261 -15.08 5.30 -0.45
CA PHE A 261 -15.09 4.14 0.43
C PHE A 261 -15.29 4.54 1.89
N CYS A 262 -16.06 3.73 2.61
CA CYS A 262 -16.22 3.88 4.04
C CYS A 262 -14.99 3.29 4.75
N PRO A 263 -14.33 4.03 5.66
CA PRO A 263 -13.26 3.50 6.49
C PRO A 263 -13.70 2.24 7.22
N GLY A 264 -12.81 1.25 7.30
CA GLY A 264 -13.08 -0.03 7.95
C GLY A 264 -14.10 -0.94 7.27
N SER A 265 -14.56 -0.63 6.05
CA SER A 265 -15.62 -1.42 5.37
C SER A 265 -15.13 -2.37 4.28
N VAL A 266 -13.84 -2.30 3.93
CA VAL A 266 -13.26 -3.13 2.89
C VAL A 266 -12.90 -4.49 3.47
N VAL A 267 -13.34 -5.56 2.82
CA VAL A 267 -13.28 -6.94 3.34
C VAL A 267 -12.72 -7.90 2.31
N ASP A 268 -11.95 -8.89 2.76
CA ASP A 268 -11.46 -9.96 1.89
C ASP A 268 -12.54 -11.03 1.70
N PHE A 269 -12.79 -11.42 0.45
CA PHE A 269 -13.68 -12.54 0.12
C PHE A 269 -12.91 -13.87 0.17
N GLN A 270 -13.42 -14.85 0.94
CA GLN A 270 -12.78 -16.19 1.00
C GLN A 270 -13.27 -17.16 -0.09
N LYS A 271 -14.52 -17.02 -0.55
CA LYS A 271 -15.08 -17.74 -1.71
C LYS A 271 -16.17 -16.88 -2.34
N GLY A 272 -15.78 -15.95 -3.23
CA GLY A 272 -16.70 -14.98 -3.80
C GLY A 272 -17.51 -14.20 -2.76
N GLU A 273 -18.63 -13.63 -3.20
CA GLU A 273 -19.59 -12.95 -2.33
C GLU A 273 -20.41 -14.00 -1.56
N ARG A 274 -20.12 -14.15 -0.26
CA ARG A 274 -20.94 -14.93 0.67
C ARG A 274 -21.94 -14.02 1.38
N TYR A 275 -23.14 -14.53 1.64
CA TYR A 275 -24.07 -13.87 2.58
C TYR A 275 -23.36 -13.72 3.93
N GLY A 276 -23.29 -12.49 4.46
CA GLY A 276 -22.49 -12.18 5.66
C GLY A 276 -21.03 -11.78 5.42
N SER A 277 -20.59 -11.52 4.18
CA SER A 277 -19.22 -11.01 3.93
C SER A 277 -18.99 -9.58 4.46
N TYR A 278 -20.06 -8.81 4.64
CA TYR A 278 -19.99 -7.49 5.24
C TYR A 278 -20.38 -7.58 6.72
N PRO A 279 -19.56 -7.07 7.66
CA PRO A 279 -20.00 -6.86 9.03
C PRO A 279 -21.10 -5.78 9.08
N GLU A 280 -21.99 -5.87 10.07
CA GLU A 280 -22.99 -4.82 10.38
C GLU A 280 -22.33 -3.50 10.80
#